data_AF-G0R5C7-F1
#
_entry.id   AF-G0R5C7-F1
#
_cell.length_a   1.000
_cell.length_b   1.000
_cell.length_c   1.000
_cell.angle_alpha   90.00
_cell.angle_beta   90.00
_cell.angle_gamma   90.00
#
_symmetry.space_group_name_H-M   'P 1'
#
loop_
_entity.id
_entity.type
_entity.pdbx_description
1 polymer ?
#
loop_
_entity_poly.entity_id
_entity_poly.type
_entity_poly.pdbx_seq_one_letter_code
_entity_poly.pdbx_strand_id
1 'polypeptide(L)'
;MLFQFSNSLFKKNDYETVIQYTTKSIKLDENFKKPYLNRIIAFEKTEREEDALEDLKALEKIDPNDKDLKARIYQMSKFGLSLDSFKLNQNDNGSYNISFNK
;
A
#
# COMPACT_ATOMS: atom_id res chain seq x y z
N MET A 1 19.92 -13.46 12.93
CA MET A 1 18.47 -13.29 12.69
C MET A 1 17.84 -12.18 13.56
N LEU A 2 18.27 -11.97 14.80
CA LEU A 2 17.71 -10.94 15.71
C LEU A 2 17.93 -9.48 15.26
N PHE A 3 19.11 -9.12 14.72
CA PHE A 3 19.40 -7.73 14.30
C PHE A 3 18.51 -7.21 13.16
N GLN A 4 18.16 -8.09 12.21
CA GLN A 4 17.27 -7.72 11.10
C GLN A 4 15.84 -7.52 11.61
N PHE A 5 15.39 -8.34 12.57
CA PHE A 5 14.08 -8.21 13.20
C PHE A 5 13.96 -6.91 14.00
N SER A 6 14.96 -6.59 14.84
CA SER A 6 14.97 -5.33 15.60
C SER A 6 14.95 -4.13 14.67
N ASN A 7 15.78 -4.09 13.62
CA ASN A 7 15.79 -2.99 12.66
C ASN A 7 14.48 -2.87 11.88
N SER A 8 13.86 -4.01 11.53
CA SER A 8 12.54 -4.03 10.88
C SER A 8 11.45 -3.47 11.79
N LEU A 9 11.47 -3.83 13.08
CA LEU A 9 10.51 -3.36 14.06
C LEU A 9 10.67 -1.86 14.33
N PHE A 10 11.91 -1.38 14.47
CA PHE A 10 12.19 0.06 14.62
C PHE A 10 11.72 0.86 13.40
N LYS A 11 12.04 0.40 12.19
CA LYS A 11 11.55 1.03 10.95
C LYS A 11 10.03 1.05 10.87
N LYS A 12 9.36 -0.07 11.21
CA LYS A 12 7.89 -0.15 11.24
C LYS A 12 7.30 0.88 12.21
N ASN A 13 7.90 1.04 13.39
CA ASN A 13 7.48 2.05 14.36
C ASN A 13 7.64 3.49 13.83
N ASP A 14 8.73 3.76 13.10
CA ASP A 14 8.94 5.07 12.46
C ASP A 14 7.90 5.33 11.35
N TYR A 15 7.57 4.31 10.55
CA TYR A 15 6.54 4.42 9.51
C TYR A 15 5.14 4.63 10.10
N GLU A 16 4.78 3.95 11.19
CA GLU A 16 3.52 4.21 11.91
C GLU A 16 3.46 5.64 12.44
N THR A 17 4.59 6.17 12.92
CA THR A 17 4.68 7.58 13.33
C THR A 17 4.45 8.53 12.15
N VAL A 18 5.05 8.25 10.99
CA VAL A 18 4.80 8.99 9.74
C VAL A 18 3.32 8.95 9.37
N ILE A 19 2.67 7.78 9.44
CA ILE A 19 1.24 7.61 9.16
C ILE A 19 0.39 8.48 10.09
N GLN A 20 0.71 8.56 11.38
CA GLN A 20 -0.02 9.42 12.33
C GLN A 20 0.13 10.91 12.02
N TYR A 21 1.36 11.39 11.78
CA TYR A 21 1.61 12.81 11.48
C TYR A 21 0.98 13.24 10.16
N THR A 22 1.13 12.42 9.12
CA THR A 22 0.53 12.67 7.81
C THR A 22 -1.00 12.66 7.89
N THR A 23 -1.60 11.75 8.66
CA THR A 23 -3.06 11.76 8.91
C THR A 23 -3.54 13.04 9.55
N LYS A 24 -2.81 13.58 10.54
CA LYS A 24 -3.13 14.89 11.13
C LYS A 24 -2.96 16.02 10.10
N SER A 25 -1.89 16.00 9.31
CA SER A 25 -1.64 17.00 8.28
C SER A 25 -2.72 17.02 7.20
N ILE A 26 -3.20 15.84 6.77
CA ILE A 26 -4.28 15.71 5.79
C ILE A 26 -5.61 16.26 6.33
N LYS A 27 -5.88 16.07 7.63
CA LYS A 27 -7.06 16.68 8.28
C LYS A 27 -6.98 18.21 8.35
N LEU A 28 -5.78 18.77 8.34
CA LEU A 28 -5.57 20.23 8.34
C LEU A 28 -5.68 20.81 6.94
N ASP A 29 -5.15 20.12 5.93
CA ASP A 29 -5.25 20.49 4.52
C ASP A 29 -5.30 19.22 3.64
N GLU A 30 -6.49 18.93 3.13
CA GLU A 30 -6.75 17.79 2.26
C GLU A 30 -6.18 17.96 0.84
N ASN A 31 -5.84 19.18 0.43
CA ASN A 31 -5.25 19.45 -0.88
C ASN A 31 -3.72 19.40 -0.83
N PHE A 32 -3.13 19.26 0.36
CA PHE A 32 -1.69 19.19 0.51
C PHE A 32 -1.16 17.80 0.13
N LYS A 33 -0.58 17.70 -1.08
CA LYS A 33 -0.12 16.43 -1.68
C LYS A 33 1.00 15.73 -0.89
N LYS A 34 1.91 16.48 -0.26
CA LYS A 34 3.13 15.92 0.35
C LYS A 34 2.84 14.92 1.49
N PRO A 35 1.90 15.19 2.43
CA PRO A 35 1.42 14.22 3.39
C PRO A 35 0.98 12.89 2.79
N TYR A 36 0.18 12.90 1.72
CA TYR A 36 -0.26 11.67 1.05
C TYR A 36 0.94 10.90 0.49
N LEU A 37 1.86 11.57 -0.22
CA LEU A 37 3.06 10.92 -0.78
C LEU A 37 3.91 10.25 0.30
N ASN A 38 4.12 10.92 1.44
CA ASN A 38 4.86 10.37 2.56
C ASN A 38 4.12 9.18 3.21
N ARG A 39 2.79 9.26 3.30
CA ARG A 39 1.96 8.20 3.89
C ARG A 39 1.91 6.96 3.00
N ILE A 40 1.83 7.12 1.68
CA ILE A 40 1.95 6.05 0.68
C ILE A 40 3.25 5.27 0.86
N ILE A 41 4.39 5.97 0.97
CA ILE A 41 5.69 5.32 1.18
C ILE A 41 5.71 4.55 2.50
N ALA A 42 5.14 5.12 3.58
CA ALA A 42 5.07 4.45 4.87
C ALA A 42 4.19 3.19 4.82
N PHE A 43 3.08 3.23 4.09
CA PHE A 43 2.22 2.07 3.85
C PHE A 43 2.91 0.99 3.01
N GLU A 44 3.57 1.35 1.91
CA GLU A 44 4.36 0.39 1.12
C GLU A 44 5.46 -0.29 1.94
N LYS A 45 6.12 0.45 2.84
CA LYS A 45 7.15 -0.11 3.73
C LYS A 45 6.62 -0.94 4.89
N THR A 46 5.32 -0.84 5.17
CA THR A 46 4.63 -1.68 6.16
C THR A 46 3.74 -2.74 5.52
N GLU A 47 3.88 -2.97 4.21
CA GLU A 47 3.15 -3.98 3.42
C GLU A 47 1.63 -3.74 3.41
N ARG A 48 1.22 -2.47 3.54
CA ARG A 48 -0.17 -2.01 3.54
C ARG A 48 -0.56 -1.45 2.17
N GLU A 49 -0.51 -2.28 1.14
CA GLU A 49 -0.66 -1.84 -0.26
C GLU A 49 -2.05 -1.25 -0.56
N GLU A 50 -3.11 -1.78 0.06
CA GLU A 50 -4.48 -1.27 -0.10
C GLU A 50 -4.61 0.18 0.40
N ASP A 51 -4.10 0.48 1.59
CA ASP A 51 -4.11 1.82 2.16
C ASP A 51 -3.30 2.81 1.29
N ALA A 52 -2.16 2.36 0.74
CA ALA A 52 -1.37 3.15 -0.19
C ALA A 52 -2.14 3.45 -1.49
N LEU A 53 -2.91 2.50 -2.01
CA LEU A 53 -3.73 2.69 -3.21
C LEU A 53 -4.87 3.70 -2.97
N GLU A 54 -5.48 3.69 -1.78
CA GLU A 54 -6.48 4.70 -1.41
C GLU A 54 -5.90 6.11 -1.41
N ASP A 55 -4.71 6.31 -0.86
CA ASP A 55 -4.03 7.61 -0.87
C ASP A 55 -3.65 8.07 -2.27
N LEU A 56 -3.24 7.16 -3.15
CA LEU A 56 -2.98 7.48 -4.55
C LEU A 56 -4.26 7.93 -5.26
N LYS A 57 -5.39 7.27 -5.02
CA LYS A 57 -6.71 7.69 -5.56
C LYS A 57 -7.15 9.04 -4.99
N ALA A 58 -6.83 9.34 -3.73
CA ALA A 58 -7.07 10.67 -3.17
C ALA A 58 -6.22 11.73 -3.88
N LEU A 59 -4.94 11.46 -4.11
CA LEU A 59 -4.06 12.34 -4.89
C LEU A 59 -4.56 12.56 -6.33
N GLU A 60 -5.16 11.55 -6.97
CA GLU A 60 -5.67 11.67 -8.34
C GLU A 60 -6.83 12.67 -8.41
N LYS A 61 -7.64 12.78 -7.36
CA LYS A 61 -8.68 13.80 -7.26
C LYS A 61 -8.10 15.21 -7.12
N ILE A 62 -6.93 15.35 -6.48
CA ILE A 62 -6.23 16.62 -6.27
C ILE A 62 -5.46 17.03 -7.54
N ASP A 63 -4.85 16.07 -8.24
CA ASP A 63 -4.13 16.27 -9.48
C ASP A 63 -4.47 15.21 -10.54
N PRO A 64 -5.60 15.40 -11.24
CA PRO A 64 -6.07 14.42 -12.22
C PRO A 64 -5.22 14.39 -13.49
N ASN A 65 -4.23 15.27 -13.65
CA ASN A 65 -3.40 15.34 -14.86
C ASN A 65 -1.99 14.78 -14.66
N ASP A 66 -1.66 14.37 -13.43
CA ASP A 66 -0.40 13.71 -13.11
C ASP A 66 -0.36 12.30 -13.75
N LYS A 67 0.45 12.16 -14.81
CA LYS A 67 0.61 10.90 -15.55
C LYS A 67 1.37 9.85 -14.74
N ASP A 68 2.31 10.27 -13.90
CA ASP A 68 3.12 9.37 -13.08
C ASP A 68 2.25 8.75 -11.99
N LEU A 69 1.37 9.56 -11.39
CA LEU A 69 0.37 9.10 -10.44
C LEU A 69 -0.58 8.06 -11.07
N LYS A 70 -1.12 8.34 -12.26
CA LYS A 70 -1.99 7.39 -12.98
C LYS A 70 -1.28 6.08 -13.30
N ALA A 71 -0.01 6.15 -13.74
CA ALA A 71 0.79 4.97 -14.00
C ALA A 71 0.99 4.13 -12.73
N ARG A 72 1.25 4.78 -11.59
CA ARG A 72 1.41 4.11 -10.29
C ARG A 72 0.12 3.46 -9.80
N ILE A 73 -1.02 4.15 -9.90
CA ILE A 73 -2.35 3.59 -9.58
C ILE A 73 -2.63 2.35 -10.41
N TYR A 74 -2.37 2.40 -11.73
CA TYR A 74 -2.58 1.26 -12.62
C TYR A 74 -1.70 0.07 -12.23
N GLN A 75 -0.42 0.30 -11.95
CA GLN A 75 0.51 -0.75 -11.51
C GLN A 75 0.04 -1.39 -10.19
N MET A 76 -0.26 -0.59 -9.17
CA MET A 76 -0.68 -1.10 -7.87
C MET A 76 -2.05 -1.79 -7.92
N SER A 77 -3.00 -1.26 -8.69
CA SER A 77 -4.30 -1.91 -8.89
C SER A 77 -4.15 -3.28 -9.56
N LYS A 78 -3.21 -3.43 -10.51
CA LYS A 78 -2.93 -4.71 -11.15
C LYS A 78 -2.29 -5.70 -10.18
N PHE A 79 -1.42 -5.25 -9.27
CA PHE A 79 -0.86 -6.09 -8.21
C PHE A 79 -1.94 -6.61 -7.26
N GLY A 80 -2.83 -5.73 -6.79
CA GLY A 80 -3.98 -6.11 -5.96
C GLY A 80 -4.91 -7.12 -6.66
N LEU A 81 -5.28 -6.84 -7.92
CA LEU A 81 -6.06 -7.79 -8.73
C LEU A 81 -5.32 -9.13 -8.90
N SER A 82 -4.00 -9.10 -9.09
CA SER A 82 -3.22 -10.33 -9.20
C SER A 82 -3.36 -11.15 -7.93
N LEU A 83 -3.18 -10.57 -6.74
CA LEU A 83 -3.32 -11.24 -5.44
C LEU A 83 -4.72 -11.81 -5.22
N ASP A 84 -5.77 -11.02 -5.46
CA ASP A 84 -7.16 -11.47 -5.33
C ASP A 84 -7.53 -12.57 -6.35
N SER A 85 -6.89 -12.54 -7.52
CA SER A 85 -7.07 -13.55 -8.55
C SER A 85 -6.41 -14.89 -8.19
N PHE A 86 -5.41 -14.91 -7.31
CA PHE A 86 -4.75 -16.14 -6.87
C PHE A 86 -5.52 -16.80 -5.72
N LYS A 87 -6.27 -17.85 -6.03
CA LYS A 87 -6.90 -18.69 -5.00
C LYS A 87 -6.08 -19.96 -4.78
N LEU A 88 -5.63 -20.18 -3.55
CA LEU A 88 -5.08 -21.45 -3.09
C LEU A 88 -6.22 -22.37 -2.67
N ASN A 89 -6.31 -23.55 -3.27
CA ASN A 89 -7.24 -24.60 -2.86
C ASN A 89 -6.44 -25.76 -2.28
N GLN A 90 -6.69 -26.09 -1.01
CA GLN A 90 -6.11 -27.28 -0.39
C GLN A 90 -6.91 -28.51 -0.80
N ASN A 91 -6.23 -29.53 -1.30
CA ASN A 91 -6.81 -30.82 -1.64
C ASN A 91 -6.87 -31.71 -0.39
N ASP A 92 -7.74 -32.72 -0.40
CA ASP A 92 -7.93 -33.66 0.71
C ASP A 92 -6.65 -34.44 1.09
N ASN A 93 -5.70 -34.56 0.15
CA ASN A 93 -4.40 -35.19 0.37
C ASN A 93 -3.33 -34.23 0.93
N GLY A 94 -3.71 -33.00 1.30
CA GLY A 94 -2.82 -31.98 1.87
C GLY A 94 -2.00 -31.19 0.83
N SER A 95 -2.12 -31.49 -0.47
CA SER A 95 -1.48 -30.68 -1.52
C SER A 95 -2.26 -29.41 -1.82
N TYR A 96 -1.60 -28.37 -2.34
CA TYR A 96 -2.23 -27.10 -2.72
C TYR A 96 -2.25 -26.91 -4.23
N ASN A 97 -3.39 -26.48 -4.76
CA ASN A 97 -3.56 -26.04 -6.14
C ASN A 97 -3.70 -24.52 -6.19
N ILE A 98 -2.96 -23.87 -7.09
CA ILE A 98 -3.10 -22.45 -7.40
C ILE A 98 -4.06 -22.32 -8.59
N SER A 99 -5.17 -21.61 -8.40
CA SER A 99 -6.14 -21.30 -9.45
C SER A 99 -6.26 -19.79 -9.65
N PHE A 100 -6.45 -19.36 -10.89
CA PHE A 100 -6.68 -17.97 -11.25
C PHE A 100 -8.18 -17.74 -11.46
N ASN A 101 -8.79 -16.86 -10.68
CA ASN A 101 -10.13 -16.35 -10.99
C ASN A 101 -10.00 -15.25 -12.04
N LYS A 102 -10.81 -15.31 -13.10
CA LYS A 102 -10.82 -14.36 -14.22
C LYS A 102 -11.90 -13.33 -14.05
#